data_AF-A0A1B1Y275-F1
#
_entry.id   AF-A0A1B1Y275-F1
#
_cell.length_a   1.000
_cell.length_b   1.000
_cell.length_c   1.000
_cell.angle_alpha   90.00
_cell.angle_beta   90.00
_cell.angle_gamma   90.00
#
_symmetry.space_group_name_H-M   'P 1'
#
loop_
_entity.id
_entity.type
_entity.pdbx_description
1 polymer ?
#
loop_
_entity_poly.entity_id
_entity_poly.type
_entity_poly.pdbx_seq_one_letter_code
_entity_poly.pdbx_strand_id
1 'polypeptide(L)'
;MLTNKDLLFISITTKPILWIEMIFVYTLFSVIPQEYIYRVFYFYRYKHFFKSSWKFNLVNALVFSLGHLMFNSPLVMLITFIGGYFFAHTYQKTKSMLWVSVEHIIYGGWLFTVGMGKMLGFPI
;
A
#
# COMPACT_ATOMS: atom_id res chain seq x y z
N MET A 1 -6.86 11.50 -17.95
CA MET A 1 -5.40 11.36 -18.04
C MET A 1 -4.93 10.70 -16.74
N LEU A 2 -4.18 9.59 -16.81
CA LEU A 2 -3.79 8.79 -15.62
C LEU A 2 -3.00 9.59 -14.57
N THR A 3 -2.35 10.68 -14.99
CA THR A 3 -1.67 11.65 -14.14
C THR A 3 -1.91 13.06 -14.68
N ASN A 4 -2.10 14.04 -13.79
CA ASN A 4 -2.11 15.46 -14.14
C ASN A 4 -0.73 16.03 -13.78
N LYS A 5 -0.01 16.58 -14.77
CA LYS A 5 1.33 17.14 -14.59
C LYS A 5 1.35 18.27 -13.57
N ASP A 6 0.27 19.03 -13.49
CA ASP A 6 0.16 20.16 -12.58
C ASP A 6 0.16 19.70 -11.11
N LEU A 7 -0.25 18.46 -10.83
CA LEU A 7 -0.30 17.91 -9.47
C LEU A 7 1.02 17.30 -8.99
N LEU A 8 2.03 17.21 -9.86
CA LEU A 8 3.32 16.64 -9.51
C LEU A 8 4.01 17.52 -8.46
N PHE A 9 4.43 16.90 -7.35
CA PHE A 9 5.20 17.52 -6.27
C PHE A 9 4.52 18.66 -5.50
N ILE A 10 3.30 19.09 -5.88
CA ILE A 10 2.55 20.16 -5.18
C ILE A 10 2.48 19.90 -3.67
N SER A 11 2.23 18.66 -3.28
CA SER A 11 2.07 18.29 -1.87
C SER A 11 3.33 18.57 -1.05
N ILE A 12 4.52 18.42 -1.63
CA ILE A 12 5.79 18.73 -0.95
C ILE A 12 6.19 20.19 -1.15
N THR A 13 5.96 20.78 -2.32
CA THR A 13 6.46 22.14 -2.65
C THR A 13 5.58 23.26 -2.12
N THR A 14 4.27 23.03 -1.98
CA THR A 14 3.30 24.06 -1.57
C THR A 14 2.67 23.78 -0.20
N LYS A 15 2.50 22.52 0.18
CA LYS A 15 1.84 22.11 1.44
C LYS A 15 2.65 21.05 2.22
N PRO A 16 3.96 21.25 2.49
CA PRO A 16 4.82 20.23 3.10
C PRO A 16 4.33 19.76 4.48
N ILE A 17 3.73 20.65 5.28
CA ILE A 17 3.19 20.31 6.60
C ILE A 17 2.01 19.33 6.44
N LEU A 18 1.07 19.61 5.54
CA LEU A 18 -0.04 18.70 5.22
C LEU A 18 0.49 17.35 4.73
N TRP A 19 1.57 17.33 3.96
CA TRP A 19 2.18 16.08 3.51
C TRP A 19 2.72 15.23 4.67
N ILE A 20 3.40 15.86 5.64
CA ILE A 20 3.89 15.16 6.83
C ILE A 20 2.73 14.63 7.67
N GLU A 21 1.70 15.44 7.92
CA GLU A 21 0.50 15.04 8.67
C GLU A 21 -0.21 13.87 7.99
N MET A 22 -0.37 13.93 6.68
CA MET A 22 -1.00 12.85 5.91
C MET A 22 -0.19 11.56 5.98
N ILE A 23 1.14 11.61 5.89
CA ILE A 23 1.97 10.40 6.06
C ILE A 23 1.80 9.81 7.45
N PHE A 24 1.73 10.64 8.49
CA PHE A 24 1.52 10.16 9.85
C PHE A 24 0.15 9.47 10.01
N VAL A 25 -0.93 10.15 9.58
CA VAL A 25 -2.30 9.59 9.63
C VAL A 25 -2.40 8.32 8.79
N TYR A 26 -1.87 8.34 7.57
CA TYR A 26 -1.82 7.18 6.67
C TYR A 26 -1.05 6.02 7.31
N THR A 27 0.08 6.28 7.95
CA THR A 27 0.85 5.23 8.61
C THR A 27 0.04 4.54 9.70
N LEU A 28 -0.56 5.33 10.58
CA LEU A 28 -1.27 4.81 11.76
C LEU A 28 -2.59 4.11 11.41
N PHE A 29 -3.39 4.70 10.54
CA PHE A 29 -4.75 4.25 10.29
C PHE A 29 -4.90 3.40 9.02
N SER A 30 -3.91 3.41 8.14
CA SER A 30 -3.93 2.63 6.90
C SER A 30 -2.83 1.56 6.92
N VAL A 31 -1.55 1.95 6.93
CA VAL A 31 -0.45 1.00 6.76
C VAL A 31 -0.42 -0.06 7.87
N ILE A 32 -0.41 0.35 9.15
CA ILE A 32 -0.29 -0.59 10.27
C ILE A 32 -1.46 -1.60 10.30
N PRO A 33 -2.74 -1.18 10.24
CA PRO A 33 -3.86 -2.13 10.20
C PRO A 33 -3.82 -3.05 8.98
N GLN A 34 -3.48 -2.52 7.81
CA GLN A 34 -3.40 -3.32 6.59
C GLN A 34 -2.28 -4.37 6.66
N GLU A 35 -1.07 -4.00 7.07
CA GLU A 35 0.03 -4.96 7.18
C GLU A 35 -0.22 -6.00 8.28
N TYR A 36 -0.92 -5.64 9.36
CA TYR A 36 -1.36 -6.62 10.34
C TYR A 36 -2.32 -7.66 9.73
N ILE A 37 -3.37 -7.21 9.04
CA ILE A 37 -4.38 -8.11 8.45
C ILE A 37 -3.76 -8.96 7.34
N TYR A 38 -3.11 -8.32 6.37
CA TYR A 38 -2.69 -8.98 5.14
C TYR A 38 -1.31 -9.62 5.24
N ARG A 39 -0.46 -9.28 6.20
CA ARG A 39 0.82 -9.98 6.40
C ARG A 39 0.78 -10.84 7.63
N VAL A 40 0.54 -10.25 8.81
CA VAL A 40 0.64 -11.01 10.06
C VAL A 40 -0.44 -12.07 10.14
N PHE A 41 -1.71 -11.65 10.14
CA PHE A 41 -2.85 -12.55 10.27
C PHE A 41 -2.95 -13.52 9.09
N TYR A 42 -2.86 -13.02 7.85
CA TYR A 42 -2.95 -13.91 6.68
C TYR A 42 -1.83 -14.96 6.63
N PHE A 43 -0.57 -14.58 6.89
CA PHE A 43 0.55 -15.54 6.89
C PHE A 43 0.44 -16.55 8.02
N TYR A 44 -0.07 -16.13 9.17
CA TYR A 44 -0.32 -17.05 10.27
C TYR A 44 -1.47 -18.03 9.93
N ARG A 45 -2.60 -17.50 9.47
CA ARG A 45 -3.85 -18.27 9.34
C ARG A 45 -3.91 -19.16 8.10
N TYR A 46 -3.37 -18.72 6.96
CA TYR A 46 -3.63 -19.37 5.68
C TYR A 46 -2.43 -20.12 5.10
N LYS A 47 -1.21 -19.95 5.63
CA LYS A 47 0.01 -20.54 5.06
C LYS A 47 -0.08 -22.06 4.89
N HIS A 48 -0.72 -22.77 5.83
CA HIS A 48 -0.83 -24.24 5.78
C HIS A 48 -1.73 -24.77 4.64
N PHE A 49 -2.56 -23.94 4.02
CA PHE A 49 -3.36 -24.33 2.85
C PHE A 49 -2.56 -24.34 1.55
N PHE A 50 -1.32 -23.83 1.56
CA PHE A 50 -0.52 -23.64 0.35
C PHE A 50 0.78 -24.43 0.42
N LYS A 51 1.03 -25.24 -0.61
CA LYS A 51 2.32 -25.94 -0.80
C LYS A 51 3.39 -25.07 -1.48
N SER A 52 2.97 -24.01 -2.18
CA SER A 52 3.86 -23.13 -2.95
C SER A 52 3.81 -21.71 -2.39
N SER A 53 4.97 -21.21 -1.96
CA SER A 53 5.10 -19.84 -1.44
C SER A 53 4.77 -18.78 -2.50
N TRP A 54 5.08 -19.04 -3.77
CA TRP A 54 4.72 -18.13 -4.87
C TRP A 54 3.20 -17.98 -4.98
N LYS A 55 2.45 -19.10 -5.05
CA LYS A 55 0.98 -19.06 -5.11
C LYS A 55 0.39 -18.42 -3.86
N PHE A 56 0.98 -18.66 -2.69
CA PHE A 56 0.56 -18.07 -1.43
C PHE A 56 0.63 -16.54 -1.45
N ASN A 57 1.77 -15.97 -1.89
CA ASN A 57 1.95 -14.53 -2.01
C ASN A 57 1.08 -13.92 -3.11
N LEU A 58 0.89 -14.63 -4.22
CA LEU A 58 0.01 -14.18 -5.30
C LEU A 58 -1.43 -14.01 -4.82
N VAL A 59 -1.97 -15.00 -4.10
CA VAL A 59 -3.31 -14.91 -3.50
C VAL A 59 -3.37 -13.82 -2.44
N ASN A 60 -2.31 -13.66 -1.64
CA ASN A 60 -2.23 -12.58 -0.67
C ASN A 60 -2.32 -11.20 -1.32
N ALA A 61 -1.60 -10.99 -2.42
CA ALA A 61 -1.63 -9.77 -3.21
C ALA A 61 -3.01 -9.50 -3.84
N LEU A 62 -3.68 -10.54 -4.35
CA LEU A 62 -5.06 -10.44 -4.86
C LEU A 62 -6.02 -9.99 -3.75
N VAL A 63 -5.98 -10.63 -2.59
CA VAL A 63 -6.84 -10.30 -1.45
C VAL A 63 -6.59 -8.87 -0.94
N PHE A 64 -5.32 -8.45 -0.90
CA PHE A 64 -4.96 -7.06 -0.57
C PHE A 64 -5.51 -6.04 -1.58
N SER A 65 -5.40 -6.33 -2.88
CA SER A 65 -5.94 -5.49 -3.97
C SER A 65 -7.48 -5.39 -3.90
N LEU A 66 -8.18 -6.49 -3.60
CA LEU A 66 -9.63 -6.47 -3.42
C LEU A 66 -10.06 -5.59 -2.23
N GLY A 67 -9.22 -5.48 -1.21
CA GLY A 67 -9.42 -4.53 -0.11
C GLY A 67 -9.49 -3.06 -0.55
N HIS A 68 -9.07 -2.73 -1.77
CA HIS A 68 -9.06 -1.38 -2.33
C HIS A 68 -10.23 -1.10 -3.31
N LEU A 69 -11.22 -1.99 -3.39
CA LEU A 69 -12.39 -1.81 -4.25
C LEU A 69 -13.17 -0.51 -3.97
N MET A 70 -13.14 0.02 -2.74
CA MET A 70 -13.84 1.26 -2.39
C MET A 70 -13.35 2.48 -3.15
N PHE A 71 -12.13 2.46 -3.72
CA PHE A 71 -11.60 3.56 -4.51
C PHE A 71 -12.18 3.61 -5.93
N ASN A 72 -12.97 2.61 -6.35
CA ASN A 72 -13.61 2.53 -7.66
C ASN A 72 -12.67 2.85 -8.83
N SER A 73 -11.43 2.36 -8.74
CA SER A 73 -10.37 2.67 -9.71
C SER A 73 -9.60 1.40 -10.09
N PRO A 74 -9.73 0.93 -11.35
CA PRO A 74 -8.95 -0.19 -11.84
C PRO A 74 -7.43 0.03 -11.73
N LEU A 75 -6.98 1.29 -11.83
CA LEU A 75 -5.58 1.63 -11.63
C LEU A 75 -5.16 1.39 -10.18
N VAL A 76 -5.97 1.83 -9.20
CA VAL A 76 -5.70 1.61 -7.77
C VAL A 76 -5.64 0.10 -7.47
N MET A 77 -6.53 -0.69 -8.07
CA MET A 77 -6.48 -2.15 -7.93
C MET A 77 -5.18 -2.73 -8.49
N LEU A 78 -4.72 -2.28 -9.66
CA LEU A 78 -3.49 -2.78 -10.28
C LEU A 78 -2.25 -2.41 -9.45
N ILE A 79 -2.11 -1.16 -9.03
CA ILE A 79 -0.94 -0.71 -8.25
C ILE A 79 -0.91 -1.38 -6.87
N THR A 80 -2.06 -1.57 -6.22
CA THR A 80 -2.15 -2.25 -4.91
C THR A 80 -1.90 -3.75 -5.06
N PHE A 81 -2.28 -4.38 -6.18
CA PHE A 81 -1.90 -5.76 -6.47
C PHE A 81 -0.38 -5.91 -6.60
N ILE A 82 0.26 -5.07 -7.41
CA ILE A 82 1.72 -5.10 -7.61
C ILE A 82 2.45 -4.80 -6.29
N GLY A 83 2.05 -3.74 -5.59
CA GLY A 83 2.62 -3.38 -4.28
C GLY A 83 2.41 -4.48 -3.24
N GLY A 84 1.19 -5.03 -3.17
CA GLY A 84 0.84 -6.12 -2.26
C GLY A 84 1.68 -7.38 -2.49
N TYR A 85 2.07 -7.67 -3.73
CA TYR A 85 2.99 -8.75 -4.05
C TYR A 85 4.40 -8.49 -3.50
N PHE A 86 4.93 -7.27 -3.65
CA PHE A 86 6.21 -6.87 -3.06
C PHE A 86 6.16 -6.92 -1.53
N PHE A 87 5.12 -6.37 -0.91
CA PHE A 87 4.93 -6.41 0.54
C PHE A 87 4.87 -7.83 1.09
N ALA A 88 4.12 -8.73 0.42
CA ALA A 88 4.07 -10.15 0.77
C ALA A 88 5.46 -10.80 0.70
N HIS A 89 6.25 -10.48 -0.33
CA HIS A 89 7.61 -10.98 -0.50
C HIS A 89 8.57 -10.46 0.58
N THR A 90 8.53 -9.16 0.88
CA THR A 90 9.33 -8.54 1.95
C THR A 90 9.00 -9.16 3.30
N TYR A 91 7.71 -9.28 3.64
CA TYR A 91 7.31 -9.93 4.88
C TYR A 91 7.70 -11.42 4.89
N GLN A 92 7.59 -12.12 3.76
CA GLN A 92 8.01 -13.52 3.69
C GLN A 92 9.50 -13.67 4.03
N LYS A 93 10.37 -12.79 3.51
CA LYS A 93 11.82 -12.83 3.74
C LYS A 93 12.21 -12.37 5.15
N THR A 94 11.60 -11.29 5.62
CA THR A 94 12.03 -10.62 6.87
C THR A 94 11.27 -11.08 8.11
N LYS A 95 10.05 -11.62 7.95
CA LYS A 95 9.09 -11.90 9.04
C LYS A 95 8.82 -10.70 9.95
N SER A 96 9.03 -9.48 9.43
CA SER A 96 8.95 -8.26 10.20
C SER A 96 7.84 -7.36 9.67
N MET A 97 6.85 -7.10 10.53
CA MET A 97 5.80 -6.13 10.23
C MET A 97 6.39 -4.71 10.08
N LEU A 98 7.47 -4.39 10.80
CA LEU A 98 8.13 -3.10 10.72
C LEU A 98 8.71 -2.86 9.32
N TRP A 99 9.47 -3.83 8.77
CA TRP A 99 10.12 -3.65 7.46
C TRP A 99 9.12 -3.51 6.31
N VAL A 100 8.06 -4.32 6.32
CA VAL A 100 7.01 -4.19 5.31
C VAL A 100 6.20 -2.89 5.49
N SER A 101 6.02 -2.41 6.72
CA SER A 101 5.36 -1.11 6.96
C SER A 101 6.22 0.05 6.45
N VAL A 102 7.54 0.02 6.67
CA VAL A 102 8.46 1.04 6.12
C VAL A 102 8.40 1.04 4.59
N GLU A 103 8.44 -0.13 3.95
CA GLU A 103 8.28 -0.25 2.50
C GLU A 103 6.95 0.35 2.02
N HIS A 104 5.85 0.02 2.70
CA HIS A 104 4.51 0.49 2.35
C HIS A 104 4.36 2.01 2.55
N ILE A 105 4.93 2.58 3.61
CA ILE A 105 4.96 4.04 3.83
C ILE A 105 5.71 4.73 2.69
N ILE A 106 6.88 4.20 2.28
CA ILE A 106 7.67 4.77 1.18
C ILE A 106 6.88 4.75 -0.13
N TYR A 107 6.24 3.62 -0.47
CA TYR A 107 5.46 3.54 -1.72
C TYR A 107 4.23 4.43 -1.69
N GLY A 108 3.49 4.47 -0.57
CA GLY A 108 2.32 5.34 -0.41
C GLY A 108 2.69 6.83 -0.45
N GLY A 109 3.76 7.21 0.26
CA GLY A 109 4.30 8.58 0.25
C GLY A 109 4.80 9.01 -1.13
N TRP A 110 5.42 8.10 -1.88
CA TRP A 110 5.82 8.36 -3.26
C TRP A 110 4.61 8.63 -4.17
N LEU A 111 3.56 7.81 -4.11
CA LEU A 111 2.33 8.01 -4.89
C LEU A 111 1.68 9.37 -4.59
N PHE A 112 1.70 9.79 -3.32
CA PHE A 112 1.21 11.11 -2.92
C PHE A 112 2.08 12.25 -3.49
N THR A 113 3.39 12.06 -3.52
CA THR A 113 4.36 13.00 -4.09
C THR A 113 4.17 13.19 -5.60
N VAL A 114 3.84 12.13 -6.35
CA VAL A 114 3.61 12.19 -7.79
C VAL A 114 2.15 12.51 -8.18
N GLY A 115 1.40 13.14 -7.27
CA GLY A 115 0.07 13.71 -7.58
C GLY A 115 -1.06 12.68 -7.66
N MET A 116 -0.87 11.45 -7.18
CA MET A 116 -1.91 10.40 -7.17
C MET A 116 -2.77 10.41 -5.90
N GLY A 117 -2.57 11.38 -5.00
CA GLY A 117 -3.27 11.49 -3.71
C GLY A 117 -4.80 11.40 -3.80
N LYS A 118 -5.42 12.18 -4.70
CA LYS A 118 -6.89 12.21 -4.85
C LYS A 118 -7.48 10.84 -5.20
N MET A 119 -6.77 10.03 -5.99
CA MET A 119 -7.22 8.68 -6.35
C MET A 119 -7.20 7.72 -5.15
N LEU A 120 -6.34 8.01 -4.17
CA LEU A 120 -6.17 7.24 -2.95
C LEU A 120 -6.89 7.87 -1.75
N GLY A 121 -7.79 8.84 -1.99
CA GLY A 121 -8.61 9.48 -0.96
C GLY A 121 -7.88 10.56 -0.13
N PHE A 122 -6.68 10.97 -0.52
CA PHE A 122 -5.95 12.04 0.16
C PHE A 122 -6.47 13.42 -0.25
N PRO A 123 -6.57 14.38 0.69
CA PRO A 123 -6.80 15.78 0.36
C PRO A 123 -5.59 16.34 -0.39
N ILE A 124 -5.86 17.13 -1.44
CA ILE A 124 -4.84 17.90 -2.19
C ILE A 124 -5.02 19.37 -1.88
#